data_AF-A0A1W2A377-F1
#
_entry.id   AF-A0A1W2A377-F1
#
_cell.length_a   1.000
_cell.length_b   1.000
_cell.length_c   1.000
_cell.angle_alpha   90.00
_cell.angle_beta   90.00
_cell.angle_gamma   90.00
#
_symmetry.space_group_name_H-M   'P 1'
#
loop_
_entity.id
_entity.type
_entity.pdbx_description
1 polymer ?
#
loop_
_entity_poly.entity_id
_entity_poly.type
_entity_poly.pdbx_seq_one_letter_code
_entity_poly.pdbx_strand_id
1 'polypeptide(L)'
;MKKIIAAILMIMLLALNGCSFLYGEQVYRCNPKNRLGFRSAYIRGEHITLNFDEEYALRESDFLTLKEVFESGEFPSEWNFYLIMDAGGYEVPVSDTITVDPENMRISFDKSGATADNVRGFSISSEDDTWAFYFDHGVIKETHMVDGTEYFVEQRHDAKDDFWYQAETFERS
;
A
#
# COMPACT_ATOMS: atom_id res chain seq x y z
N MET A 1 39.40 -8.46 -35.90
CA MET A 1 38.96 -7.98 -34.56
C MET A 1 37.85 -6.90 -34.57
N LYS A 2 37.14 -6.64 -35.68
CA LYS A 2 36.07 -5.61 -35.73
C LYS A 2 34.62 -6.15 -35.68
N LYS A 3 34.42 -7.48 -35.69
CA LYS A 3 33.08 -8.09 -35.74
C LYS A 3 32.51 -8.51 -34.38
N ILE A 4 33.34 -8.58 -33.33
CA ILE A 4 32.89 -9.00 -31.98
C ILE A 4 32.27 -7.83 -31.21
N ILE A 5 32.69 -6.58 -31.50
CA ILE A 5 32.19 -5.39 -30.81
C ILE A 5 30.71 -5.12 -31.15
N ALA A 6 30.26 -5.46 -32.36
CA ALA A 6 28.88 -5.24 -32.78
C ALA A 6 27.87 -6.16 -32.05
N ALA A 7 28.28 -7.38 -31.69
CA ALA A 7 27.39 -8.33 -31.00
C ALA A 7 27.19 -7.97 -29.52
N ILE A 8 28.22 -7.42 -28.87
CA ILE A 8 28.14 -6.99 -27.47
C ILE A 8 27.28 -5.73 -27.33
N LEU A 9 27.32 -4.82 -28.31
CA LEU A 9 26.49 -3.61 -28.31
C LEU A 9 25.00 -3.92 -28.52
N MET A 10 24.68 -4.96 -29.28
CA MET A 10 23.28 -5.35 -29.57
C MET A 10 22.63 -6.12 -28.41
N ILE A 11 23.42 -6.81 -27.57
CA ILE A 11 22.93 -7.47 -26.35
C ILE A 11 22.70 -6.44 -25.22
N MET A 12 23.48 -5.36 -25.17
CA MET A 12 23.23 -4.25 -24.21
C MET A 12 21.95 -3.46 -24.49
N LEU A 13 21.47 -3.41 -25.74
CA LEU A 13 20.19 -2.76 -26.07
C LEU A 13 18.95 -3.58 -25.66
N LEU A 14 19.09 -4.90 -25.48
CA LEU A 14 18.00 -5.76 -24.98
C LEU A 14 17.91 -5.77 -23.44
N ALA A 15 18.97 -5.36 -22.74
CA ALA A 15 19.00 -5.21 -21.29
C ALA A 15 18.41 -3.86 -20.80
N LEU A 16 17.99 -2.98 -21.71
CA LEU A 16 17.31 -1.71 -21.39
C LEU A 16 15.78 -1.82 -21.40
N ASN A 17 15.22 -3.03 -21.45
CA ASN A 17 13.83 -3.28 -21.00
C ASN A 17 13.70 -3.26 -19.46
N GLY A 18 14.60 -2.56 -18.77
CA GLY A 18 14.48 -2.20 -17.36
C GLY A 18 13.62 -0.96 -17.12
N CYS A 19 12.67 -0.67 -18.02
CA CYS A 19 11.62 0.31 -17.75
C CYS A 19 10.39 -0.45 -17.27
N SER A 20 10.31 -0.66 -15.96
CA SER A 20 9.10 -1.06 -15.27
C SER A 20 7.95 -0.18 -15.76
N PHE A 21 7.00 -0.80 -16.48
CA PHE A 21 5.77 -0.16 -16.93
C PHE A 21 4.88 0.12 -15.70
N LEU A 22 5.17 1.17 -14.94
CA LEU A 22 4.18 1.79 -14.04
C LEU A 22 3.19 2.57 -14.92
N TYR A 23 2.26 1.88 -15.57
CA TYR A 23 1.20 2.50 -16.35
C TYR A 23 -0.14 2.32 -15.63
N GLY A 24 -0.53 3.36 -14.90
CA GLY A 24 -1.82 3.56 -14.24
C GLY A 24 -1.92 5.03 -13.81
N GLU A 25 -3.12 5.55 -13.60
CA GLU A 25 -3.32 6.88 -13.02
C GLU A 25 -2.88 6.82 -11.55
N GLN A 26 -1.86 7.61 -11.23
CA GLN A 26 -1.38 7.74 -9.86
C GLN A 26 -2.41 8.52 -9.06
N VAL A 27 -3.07 7.85 -8.12
CA VAL A 27 -4.09 8.48 -7.26
C VAL A 27 -3.50 9.06 -5.99
N TYR A 28 -2.37 8.52 -5.52
CA TYR A 28 -1.70 9.01 -4.32
C TYR A 28 -0.20 8.73 -4.34
N ARG A 29 0.58 9.65 -3.74
CA ARG A 29 2.02 9.49 -3.48
C ARG A 29 2.40 10.21 -2.20
N CYS A 30 3.30 9.60 -1.44
CA CYS A 30 3.94 10.25 -0.30
C CYS A 30 5.37 9.72 -0.07
N ASN A 31 6.09 10.38 0.81
CA ASN A 31 7.29 9.88 1.45
C ASN A 31 6.94 8.62 2.28
N PRO A 32 7.68 7.51 2.17
CA PRO A 32 7.37 6.28 2.88
C PRO A 32 7.65 6.32 4.39
N LYS A 33 8.11 7.45 4.95
CA LYS A 33 8.31 7.67 6.40
C LYS A 33 7.01 7.69 7.23
N ASN A 34 6.00 6.96 6.80
CA ASN A 34 4.82 6.65 7.59
C ASN A 34 4.97 5.29 8.28
N ARG A 35 4.07 5.02 9.22
CA ARG A 35 4.08 3.79 10.03
C ARG A 35 3.96 2.49 9.22
N LEU A 36 3.44 2.56 7.99
CA LEU A 36 3.13 1.39 7.16
C LEU A 36 4.13 1.20 6.01
N GLY A 37 5.04 2.14 5.81
CA GLY A 37 5.88 2.20 4.61
C GLY A 37 5.10 2.42 3.32
N PHE A 38 3.85 2.87 3.36
CA PHE A 38 3.07 3.10 2.15
C PHE A 38 3.69 4.22 1.31
N ARG A 39 3.82 4.01 0.00
CA ARG A 39 4.48 4.96 -0.89
C ARG A 39 3.53 5.56 -1.91
N SER A 40 2.68 4.74 -2.51
CA SER A 40 1.79 5.17 -3.58
C SER A 40 0.75 4.14 -3.94
N ALA A 41 -0.37 4.62 -4.47
CA ALA A 41 -1.38 3.82 -5.13
C ALA A 41 -1.52 4.24 -6.60
N TYR A 42 -1.65 3.25 -7.49
CA TYR A 42 -1.90 3.44 -8.91
C TYR A 42 -3.14 2.65 -9.32
N ILE A 43 -3.91 3.19 -10.25
CA ILE A 43 -5.11 2.55 -10.79
C ILE A 43 -5.03 2.50 -12.31
N ARG A 44 -5.14 1.31 -12.88
CA ARG A 44 -5.14 1.08 -14.33
C ARG A 44 -6.39 0.32 -14.72
N GLY A 45 -7.42 1.06 -15.16
CA GLY A 45 -8.75 0.47 -15.30
C GLY A 45 -9.22 -0.01 -13.93
N GLU A 46 -9.65 -1.26 -13.84
CA GLU A 46 -10.11 -1.89 -12.58
C GLU A 46 -8.97 -2.52 -11.75
N HIS A 47 -7.72 -2.44 -12.23
CA HIS A 47 -6.55 -2.97 -11.54
C HIS A 47 -5.93 -1.92 -10.62
N ILE A 48 -5.68 -2.28 -9.36
CA ILE A 48 -5.09 -1.42 -8.34
C ILE A 48 -3.75 -1.99 -7.91
N THR A 49 -2.75 -1.12 -7.79
CA THR A 49 -1.43 -1.47 -7.27
C THR A 49 -1.05 -0.54 -6.14
N LEU A 50 -0.85 -1.11 -4.95
CA LEU A 50 -0.32 -0.45 -3.78
C LEU A 50 1.18 -0.75 -3.69
N ASN A 51 2.00 0.28 -3.52
CA ASN A 51 3.45 0.15 -3.39
C ASN A 51 3.89 0.60 -2.01
N PHE A 52 4.82 -0.16 -1.46
CA PHE A 52 5.38 0.07 -0.14
C PHE A 52 6.91 0.18 -0.24
N ASP A 53 7.52 0.78 0.77
CA ASP A 53 8.96 0.85 0.93
C ASP A 53 9.40 -0.23 1.92
N GLU A 54 10.38 -1.03 1.50
CA GLU A 54 10.88 -2.19 2.26
C GLU A 54 11.36 -1.81 3.66
N GLU A 55 12.10 -0.71 3.78
CA GLU A 55 12.71 -0.29 5.06
C GLU A 55 11.65 0.03 6.11
N TYR A 56 10.46 0.47 5.69
CA TYR A 56 9.38 0.90 6.58
C TYR A 56 8.30 -0.16 6.74
N ALA A 57 7.92 -0.85 5.67
CA ALA A 57 6.85 -1.87 5.69
C ALA A 57 7.24 -3.13 6.48
N LEU A 58 8.53 -3.43 6.58
CA LEU A 58 9.04 -4.57 7.36
C LEU A 58 9.41 -4.20 8.81
N ARG A 59 9.18 -2.95 9.23
CA ARG A 59 9.45 -2.55 10.62
C ARG A 59 8.46 -3.24 11.55
N GLU A 60 8.99 -3.69 12.67
CA GLU A 60 8.16 -4.11 13.80
C GLU A 60 7.44 -2.89 14.36
N SER A 61 6.14 -3.05 14.58
CA SER A 61 5.25 -2.09 15.20
C SER A 61 4.57 -2.81 16.36
N ASP A 62 4.21 -2.06 17.41
CA ASP A 62 3.40 -2.59 18.52
C ASP A 62 1.97 -2.95 18.08
N PHE A 63 1.62 -2.66 16.82
CA PHE A 63 0.33 -2.93 16.18
C PHE A 63 0.52 -3.74 14.88
N LEU A 64 -0.58 -3.95 14.15
CA LEU A 64 -0.58 -4.66 12.87
C LEU A 64 0.47 -4.11 11.90
N THR A 65 1.30 -5.00 11.35
CA THR A 65 2.37 -4.68 10.40
C THR A 65 2.18 -5.50 9.13
N LEU A 66 2.53 -4.94 7.97
CA LEU A 66 2.54 -5.67 6.71
C LEU A 66 3.75 -6.63 6.58
N LYS A 67 4.63 -6.67 7.58
CA LYS A 67 5.79 -7.56 7.62
C LYS A 67 5.39 -9.01 7.33
N GLU A 68 4.40 -9.56 8.03
CA GLU A 68 3.96 -10.94 7.83
C GLU A 68 3.43 -11.18 6.41
N VAL A 69 2.68 -10.23 5.85
CA VAL A 69 2.16 -10.30 4.47
C VAL A 69 3.29 -10.37 3.46
N PHE A 70 4.31 -9.52 3.60
CA PHE A 70 5.44 -9.50 2.67
C PHE A 70 6.44 -10.64 2.89
N GLU A 71 6.66 -11.10 4.12
CA GLU A 71 7.54 -12.23 4.40
C GLU A 71 6.96 -13.56 3.91
N SER A 72 5.63 -13.73 4.03
CA SER A 72 4.94 -14.93 3.56
C SER A 72 4.59 -14.88 2.06
N GLY A 73 4.41 -13.68 1.50
CA GLY A 73 3.91 -13.50 0.14
C GLY A 73 2.42 -13.77 -0.03
N GLU A 74 1.67 -13.87 1.08
CA GLU A 74 0.23 -14.12 1.08
C GLU A 74 -0.44 -13.28 2.18
N PHE A 75 -1.74 -13.04 2.03
CA PHE A 75 -2.53 -12.45 3.12
C PHE A 75 -2.95 -13.55 4.10
N PRO A 76 -2.77 -13.37 5.42
CA PRO A 76 -3.30 -14.30 6.41
C PRO A 76 -4.81 -14.50 6.24
N SER A 77 -5.26 -15.73 6.41
CA SER A 77 -6.62 -16.16 6.09
C SER A 77 -7.71 -15.48 6.93
N GLU A 78 -7.31 -15.00 8.10
CA GLU A 78 -8.13 -14.33 9.10
C GLU A 78 -8.13 -12.81 8.94
N TRP A 79 -7.32 -12.28 8.01
CA TRP A 79 -7.30 -10.86 7.69
C TRP A 79 -8.28 -10.56 6.56
N ASN A 80 -8.94 -9.41 6.66
CA ASN A 80 -9.81 -8.89 5.64
C ASN A 80 -9.16 -7.66 5.01
N PHE A 81 -9.28 -7.54 3.70
CA PHE A 81 -8.80 -6.39 2.95
C PHE A 81 -9.98 -5.72 2.25
N TYR A 82 -10.08 -4.40 2.39
CA TYR A 82 -11.14 -3.61 1.79
C TYR A 82 -10.57 -2.45 0.98
N LEU A 83 -11.27 -2.14 -0.11
CA LEU A 83 -11.07 -0.89 -0.85
C LEU A 83 -12.06 0.14 -0.35
N ILE A 84 -11.59 1.34 -0.02
CA ILE A 84 -12.45 2.45 0.39
C ILE A 84 -12.82 3.23 -0.87
N MET A 85 -14.10 3.20 -1.22
CA MET A 85 -14.66 3.83 -2.42
C MET A 85 -15.66 4.94 -2.07
N ASP A 86 -15.71 5.95 -2.95
CA ASP A 86 -16.58 7.12 -2.89
C ASP A 86 -16.38 8.01 -1.66
N ALA A 87 -16.89 9.25 -1.73
CA ALA A 87 -16.76 10.23 -0.64
C ALA A 87 -17.48 9.82 0.66
N GLY A 88 -18.32 8.77 0.61
CA GLY A 88 -19.01 8.21 1.77
C GLY A 88 -18.18 7.21 2.59
N GLY A 89 -16.99 6.82 2.10
CA GLY A 89 -16.13 5.84 2.78
C GLY A 89 -16.69 4.42 2.74
N TYR A 90 -17.33 4.03 1.65
CA TYR A 90 -17.87 2.67 1.51
C TYR A 90 -16.71 1.68 1.37
N GLU A 91 -16.58 0.80 2.35
CA GLU A 91 -15.62 -0.30 2.31
C GLU A 91 -16.19 -1.46 1.49
N VAL A 92 -15.43 -1.86 0.47
CA VAL A 92 -15.81 -2.96 -0.40
C VAL A 92 -14.77 -4.08 -0.28
N PRO A 93 -15.16 -5.31 0.12
CA PRO A 93 -14.20 -6.38 0.33
C PRO A 93 -13.46 -6.77 -0.95
N VAL A 94 -12.20 -7.16 -0.79
CA VAL A 94 -11.29 -7.62 -1.84
C VAL A 94 -10.74 -8.98 -1.40
N SER A 95 -11.45 -10.08 -1.67
CA SER A 95 -11.04 -11.42 -1.20
C SER A 95 -10.44 -12.30 -2.29
N ASP A 96 -10.76 -12.07 -3.57
CA ASP A 96 -10.60 -13.11 -4.60
C ASP A 96 -9.44 -12.85 -5.57
N THR A 97 -8.79 -11.69 -5.51
CA THR A 97 -7.84 -11.23 -6.55
C THR A 97 -6.54 -10.63 -6.00
N ILE A 98 -6.29 -10.74 -4.69
CA ILE A 98 -5.09 -10.15 -4.09
C ILE A 98 -3.85 -10.97 -4.47
N THR A 99 -2.87 -10.28 -5.03
CA THR A 99 -1.52 -10.76 -5.29
C THR A 99 -0.55 -9.94 -4.46
N VAL A 100 0.29 -10.60 -3.66
CA VAL A 100 1.41 -9.98 -2.96
C VAL A 100 2.69 -10.30 -3.75
N ASP A 101 3.50 -9.28 -4.00
CA ASP A 101 4.81 -9.37 -4.65
C ASP A 101 5.86 -8.85 -3.66
N PRO A 102 6.43 -9.75 -2.83
CA PRO A 102 7.43 -9.41 -1.83
C PRO A 102 8.69 -8.79 -2.42
N GLU A 103 9.14 -9.26 -3.59
CA GLU A 103 10.38 -8.79 -4.21
C GLU A 103 10.30 -7.31 -4.59
N ASN A 104 9.10 -6.83 -4.92
CA ASN A 104 8.87 -5.43 -5.30
C ASN A 104 8.08 -4.63 -4.25
N MET A 105 7.79 -5.22 -3.07
CA MET A 105 6.96 -4.63 -2.02
C MET A 105 5.62 -4.09 -2.53
N ARG A 106 4.89 -4.94 -3.27
CA ARG A 106 3.62 -4.59 -3.90
C ARG A 106 2.48 -5.47 -3.45
N ILE A 107 1.31 -4.87 -3.32
CA ILE A 107 0.03 -5.55 -3.22
C ILE A 107 -0.82 -5.09 -4.40
N SER A 108 -1.34 -6.03 -5.18
CA SER A 108 -2.16 -5.74 -6.35
C SER A 108 -3.43 -6.55 -6.36
N PHE A 109 -4.51 -5.99 -6.88
CA PHE A 109 -5.80 -6.66 -6.98
C PHE A 109 -6.68 -6.01 -8.03
N ASP A 110 -7.67 -6.74 -8.49
CA ASP A 110 -8.70 -6.23 -9.38
C ASP A 110 -9.98 -5.94 -8.60
N LYS A 111 -10.59 -4.78 -8.86
CA LYS A 111 -11.88 -4.41 -8.30
C LYS A 111 -12.79 -3.78 -9.33
N SER A 112 -13.90 -4.46 -9.63
CA SER A 112 -14.85 -3.94 -10.62
C SER A 112 -15.45 -2.61 -10.19
N GLY A 113 -15.52 -1.69 -11.15
CA GLY A 113 -15.98 -0.32 -10.93
C GLY A 113 -14.97 0.61 -10.24
N ALA A 114 -13.78 0.13 -9.85
CA ALA A 114 -12.75 1.00 -9.31
C ALA A 114 -12.14 1.89 -10.40
N THR A 115 -12.00 3.18 -10.11
CA THR A 115 -11.40 4.19 -10.97
C THR A 115 -10.54 5.14 -10.14
N ALA A 116 -9.69 5.93 -10.80
CA ALA A 116 -8.90 6.96 -10.12
C ALA A 116 -9.77 8.00 -9.39
N ASP A 117 -10.98 8.24 -9.89
CA ASP A 117 -11.88 9.25 -9.35
C ASP A 117 -12.65 8.78 -8.10
N ASN A 118 -12.83 7.47 -7.91
CA ASN A 118 -13.68 6.95 -6.82
C ASN A 118 -12.92 6.20 -5.73
N VAL A 119 -11.68 5.78 -5.96
CA VAL A 119 -10.87 5.16 -4.90
C VAL A 119 -10.33 6.23 -3.96
N ARG A 120 -10.65 6.08 -2.68
CA ARG A 120 -10.25 7.01 -1.61
C ARG A 120 -9.25 6.44 -0.64
N GLY A 121 -9.04 5.12 -0.63
CA GLY A 121 -8.17 4.49 0.33
C GLY A 121 -8.27 2.98 0.33
N PHE A 122 -7.68 2.37 1.34
CA PHE A 122 -7.84 0.94 1.62
C PHE A 122 -7.79 0.72 3.13
N SER A 123 -8.37 -0.39 3.58
CA SER A 123 -8.30 -0.82 4.96
C SER A 123 -8.00 -2.32 5.06
N ILE A 124 -7.36 -2.68 6.16
CA ILE A 124 -7.03 -4.06 6.52
C ILE A 124 -7.52 -4.26 7.95
N SER A 125 -8.20 -5.37 8.20
CA SER A 125 -8.65 -5.72 9.55
C SER A 125 -8.36 -7.17 9.89
N SER A 126 -7.99 -7.41 11.14
CA SER A 126 -7.96 -8.73 11.78
C SER A 126 -9.10 -8.80 12.81
N GLU A 127 -9.07 -9.77 13.73
CA GLU A 127 -10.07 -9.90 14.81
C GLU A 127 -10.08 -8.69 15.75
N ASP A 128 -8.89 -8.20 16.13
CA ASP A 128 -8.72 -7.16 17.16
C ASP A 128 -8.21 -5.83 16.60
N ASP A 129 -7.74 -5.83 15.35
CA ASP A 129 -7.06 -4.69 14.74
C ASP A 129 -7.79 -4.25 13.47
N THR A 130 -7.86 -2.95 13.26
CA THR A 130 -8.18 -2.39 11.96
C THR A 130 -7.24 -1.26 11.69
N TRP A 131 -6.78 -1.14 10.45
CA TRP A 131 -6.18 0.10 10.00
C TRP A 131 -6.63 0.47 8.61
N ALA A 132 -6.63 1.77 8.34
CA ALA A 132 -7.05 2.35 7.09
C ALA A 132 -6.09 3.45 6.66
N PHE A 133 -5.80 3.50 5.37
CA PHE A 133 -5.14 4.64 4.73
C PHE A 133 -6.15 5.37 3.87
N TYR A 134 -6.38 6.66 4.14
CA TYR A 134 -7.23 7.56 3.37
C TYR A 134 -6.37 8.48 2.49
N PHE A 135 -6.35 8.21 1.18
CA PHE A 135 -5.58 8.96 0.17
C PHE A 135 -6.01 10.42 0.06
N ASP A 136 -7.30 10.68 0.09
CA ASP A 136 -7.87 12.03 -0.03
C ASP A 136 -7.52 12.94 1.16
N HIS A 137 -7.33 12.35 2.34
CA HIS A 137 -6.94 13.09 3.54
C HIS A 137 -5.44 13.00 3.86
N GLY A 138 -4.72 12.06 3.26
CA GLY A 138 -3.36 11.72 3.66
C GLY A 138 -3.30 11.28 5.12
N VAL A 139 -4.22 10.42 5.55
CA VAL A 139 -4.34 9.99 6.95
C VAL A 139 -4.26 8.49 7.06
N ILE A 140 -3.49 8.02 8.03
CA ILE A 140 -3.49 6.64 8.51
C ILE A 140 -4.25 6.62 9.83
N LYS A 141 -5.19 5.68 9.97
CA LYS A 141 -5.90 5.40 11.22
C LYS A 141 -5.70 3.94 11.58
N GLU A 142 -5.39 3.67 12.82
CA GLU A 142 -5.31 2.33 13.40
C GLU A 142 -6.24 2.28 14.62
N THR A 143 -6.99 1.21 14.75
CA THR A 143 -7.82 0.88 15.91
C THR A 143 -7.35 -0.48 16.42
N HIS A 144 -7.08 -0.59 17.72
CA HIS A 144 -6.62 -1.82 18.36
C HIS A 144 -7.38 -2.07 19.66
N MET A 145 -7.79 -3.31 19.88
CA MET A 145 -8.43 -3.76 21.11
C MET A 145 -7.44 -4.48 22.03
N VAL A 146 -7.20 -3.94 23.23
CA VAL A 146 -6.40 -4.62 24.29
C VAL A 146 -7.22 -4.73 25.56
N ASP A 147 -7.48 -5.97 26.01
CA ASP A 147 -8.20 -6.25 27.25
C ASP A 147 -9.55 -5.49 27.36
N GLY A 148 -10.24 -5.31 26.24
CA GLY A 148 -11.52 -4.58 26.16
C GLY A 148 -11.40 -3.05 26.11
N THR A 149 -10.19 -2.50 26.01
CA THR A 149 -9.92 -1.07 25.81
C THR A 149 -9.58 -0.81 24.35
N GLU A 150 -10.23 0.21 23.77
CA GLU A 150 -10.03 0.60 22.37
C GLU A 150 -8.98 1.73 22.29
N TYR A 151 -7.90 1.46 21.58
CA TYR A 151 -6.84 2.42 21.29
C TYR A 151 -6.96 2.89 19.85
N PHE A 152 -6.88 4.21 19.65
CA PHE A 152 -6.86 4.83 18.34
C PHE A 152 -5.50 5.46 18.08
N VAL A 153 -4.90 5.16 16.95
CA VAL A 153 -3.68 5.82 16.47
C VAL A 153 -3.98 6.54 15.18
N GLU A 154 -3.56 7.80 15.09
CA GLU A 154 -3.69 8.59 13.86
C GLU A 154 -2.34 9.17 13.45
N GLN A 155 -2.01 9.08 12.15
CA GLN A 155 -0.87 9.76 11.56
C GLN A 155 -1.31 10.56 10.33
N ARG A 156 -0.88 11.82 10.22
CA ARG A 156 -1.27 12.74 9.14
C ARG A 156 -0.09 13.10 8.24
N HIS A 157 -0.37 13.25 6.95
CA HIS A 157 0.55 13.69 5.92
C HIS A 157 0.30 15.15 5.56
N ASP A 158 1.37 15.94 5.52
CA ASP A 158 1.39 17.24 4.87
C ASP A 158 1.80 17.06 3.40
N ALA A 159 0.82 17.14 2.51
CA ALA A 159 1.05 16.98 1.08
C ALA A 159 1.91 18.10 0.47
N LYS A 160 1.99 19.28 1.10
CA LYS A 160 2.77 20.41 0.58
C LYS A 160 4.26 20.18 0.72
N ASP A 161 4.66 19.66 1.88
CA ASP A 161 6.07 19.45 2.23
C ASP A 161 6.48 17.96 2.15
N ASP A 162 5.56 17.10 1.71
CA ASP A 162 5.70 15.63 1.68
C ASP A 162 6.22 15.05 3.01
N PHE A 163 5.58 15.47 4.10
CA PHE A 163 6.03 15.25 5.46
C PHE A 163 4.97 14.51 6.29
N TRP A 164 5.40 13.60 7.16
CA TRP A 164 4.51 12.89 8.08
C TRP A 164 4.68 13.44 9.50
N TYR A 165 3.57 13.88 10.09
CA TYR A 165 3.55 14.24 11.51
C TYR A 165 3.78 13.00 12.39
N GLN A 166 4.19 13.23 13.63
CA GLN A 166 4.26 12.17 14.62
C GLN A 166 2.87 11.58 14.82
N ALA A 167 2.79 10.25 14.98
CA ALA A 167 1.54 9.59 15.27
C ALA A 167 1.03 9.97 16.67
N GLU A 168 -0.27 10.18 16.77
CA GLU A 168 -0.97 10.51 18.01
C GLU A 168 -1.81 9.31 18.45
N THR A 169 -1.76 8.97 19.73
CA THR A 169 -2.53 7.86 20.32
C THR A 169 -3.60 8.41 21.26
N PHE A 170 -4.82 7.93 21.11
CA PHE A 170 -5.98 8.29 21.90
C PHE A 170 -6.57 7.03 22.53
N GLU A 171 -6.98 7.13 23.78
CA GLU A 171 -7.71 6.07 24.48
C GLU A 171 -9.19 6.43 24.50
N ARG A 172 -10.06 5.46 24.21
CA ARG A 172 -11.51 5.60 24.37
C ARG A 172 -12.01 4.56 25.36
N SER A 173 -12.57 5.05 26.46
CA SER A 173 -13.25 4.27 27.49
C SER A 173 -14.77 4.36 27.40
#